data_AF-A0A3B9N3N0-F1
#
_entry.id   AF-A0A3B9N3N0-F1
#
_cell.length_a   1.000
_cell.length_b   1.000
_cell.length_c   1.000
_cell.angle_alpha   90.00
_cell.angle_beta   90.00
_cell.angle_gamma   90.00
#
_symmetry.space_group_name_H-M   'P 1'
#
loop_
_entity.id
_entity.type
_entity.pdbx_description
1 polymer ?
#
loop_
_entity_poly.entity_id
_entity_poly.type
_entity_poly.pdbx_seq_one_letter_code
_entity_poly.pdbx_strand_id
1 'polypeptide(L)'
;GCSGSDITVIFLSQAAIIGFIGSVVGVILGYSISSLVNQIPFEIAGLYTLPIHYRYQDFILAIAFGISTTLIAGFLPARKASKIDPVVIIRG
;
A
#
# COMPACT_ATOMS: atom_id res chain seq x y z
N GLY A 1 -11.09 20.75 22.72
CA GLY A 1 -11.79 20.72 21.43
C GLY A 1 -10.88 20.04 20.44
N CYS A 2 -11.33 18.94 19.83
CA CYS A 2 -10.61 18.36 18.70
C CYS A 2 -11.11 19.08 17.45
N SER A 3 -10.19 19.71 16.72
CA SER A 3 -10.50 20.33 15.44
C SER A 3 -10.75 19.23 14.41
N GLY A 4 -11.55 19.49 13.37
CA GLY A 4 -11.73 18.55 12.25
C GLY A 4 -10.40 18.11 11.63
N SER A 5 -9.36 18.97 11.73
CA SER A 5 -8.00 18.65 11.28
C SER A 5 -7.36 17.49 12.06
N ASP A 6 -7.65 17.33 13.35
CA ASP A 6 -7.08 16.25 14.17
C ASP A 6 -7.61 14.90 13.70
N ILE A 7 -8.91 14.85 13.35
CA ILE A 7 -9.54 13.66 12.78
C ILE A 7 -8.86 13.27 11.47
N THR A 8 -8.64 14.24 10.57
CA THR A 8 -7.96 13.98 9.30
C THR A 8 -6.56 13.41 9.49
N VAL A 9 -5.76 13.96 10.42
CA VAL A 9 -4.40 13.49 10.72
C VAL A 9 -4.42 12.05 11.25
N ILE A 10 -5.35 11.72 12.15
CA ILE A 10 -5.47 10.35 12.70
C ILE A 10 -5.75 9.35 11.58
N PHE A 11 -6.74 9.61 10.72
CA PHE A 11 -7.09 8.70 9.63
C PHE A 11 -5.96 8.57 8.59
N LEU A 12 -5.31 9.66 8.23
CA LEU A 12 -4.15 9.63 7.32
C LEU A 12 -2.98 8.85 7.92
N SER A 13 -2.73 8.99 9.24
CA SER A 13 -1.67 8.24 9.92
C SER A 13 -1.96 6.73 9.91
N GLN A 14 -3.21 6.32 10.13
CA GLN A 14 -3.62 4.92 10.04
C GLN A 14 -3.46 4.38 8.62
N ALA A 15 -3.91 5.16 7.62
CA ALA A 15 -3.72 4.81 6.21
C ALA A 15 -2.24 4.68 5.82
N ALA A 16 -1.38 5.54 6.35
CA ALA A 16 0.07 5.46 6.13
C ALA A 16 0.67 4.17 6.71
N ILE A 17 0.29 3.81 7.96
CA ILE A 17 0.78 2.59 8.62
C ILE A 17 0.30 1.35 7.87
N ILE A 18 -0.98 1.30 7.50
CA ILE A 18 -1.55 0.18 6.73
C ILE A 18 -0.87 0.07 5.36
N GLY A 19 -0.69 1.21 4.67
CA GLY A 19 -0.01 1.26 3.38
C GLY A 19 1.43 0.79 3.46
N PHE A 20 2.17 1.20 4.49
CA PHE A 20 3.55 0.76 4.71
C PHE A 20 3.64 -0.74 4.96
N ILE A 21 2.85 -1.27 5.90
CA ILE A 21 2.84 -2.71 6.21
C ILE A 21 2.42 -3.51 4.99
N GLY A 22 1.35 -3.10 4.30
CA GLY A 22 0.86 -3.76 3.09
C GLY A 22 1.89 -3.76 1.96
N SER A 23 2.58 -2.64 1.75
CA SER A 23 3.66 -2.54 0.76
C SER A 23 4.85 -3.46 1.08
N VAL A 24 5.29 -3.51 2.35
CA VAL A 24 6.38 -4.41 2.78
C VAL A 24 5.99 -5.86 2.57
N VAL A 25 4.79 -6.26 3.02
CA VAL A 25 4.28 -7.63 2.83
C VAL A 25 4.14 -7.96 1.35
N GLY A 26 3.62 -7.03 0.54
CA GLY A 26 3.47 -7.20 -0.90
C GLY A 26 4.80 -7.42 -1.62
N VAL A 27 5.84 -6.66 -1.26
CA VAL A 27 7.20 -6.87 -1.80
C VAL A 27 7.77 -8.22 -1.40
N ILE A 28 7.64 -8.63 -0.14
CA ILE A 28 8.13 -9.93 0.34
C ILE A 28 7.43 -11.07 -0.41
N LEU A 29 6.11 -10.99 -0.57
CA LEU A 29 5.33 -11.98 -1.30
C LEU A 29 5.69 -11.99 -2.80
N GLY A 30 5.80 -10.82 -3.42
CA GLY A 30 6.20 -10.68 -4.82
C GLY A 30 7.58 -11.29 -5.08
N TYR A 31 8.57 -10.98 -4.23
CA TYR A 31 9.91 -11.58 -4.30
C TYR A 31 9.86 -13.10 -4.14
N SER A 32 9.10 -13.60 -3.16
CA SER A 32 8.96 -15.04 -2.89
C SER A 32 8.36 -15.78 -4.08
N ILE A 33 7.29 -15.24 -4.66
CA ILE A 33 6.63 -15.80 -5.85
C ILE A 33 7.60 -15.78 -7.04
N SER A 34 8.25 -14.65 -7.31
CA SER A 34 9.24 -14.54 -8.38
C SER A 34 10.38 -15.55 -8.21
N SER A 35 10.88 -15.74 -6.99
CA SER A 35 11.94 -16.73 -6.72
C SER A 35 11.50 -18.16 -6.95
N LEU A 36 10.24 -18.50 -6.64
CA LEU A 36 9.67 -19.82 -6.92
C LEU A 36 9.50 -20.05 -8.42
N VAL A 37 9.00 -19.04 -9.14
CA VAL A 37 8.82 -19.09 -10.60
C VAL A 37 10.16 -19.25 -11.32
N ASN A 38 11.23 -18.63 -10.81
CA ASN A 38 12.57 -18.76 -11.38
C ASN A 38 13.14 -20.20 -11.30
N GLN A 39 12.66 -21.02 -10.36
CA GLN A 39 13.09 -22.42 -10.22
C GLN A 39 12.35 -23.38 -11.14
N ILE A 40 11.26 -22.94 -11.77
CA ILE A 40 10.48 -23.76 -12.69
C ILE A 40 11.20 -23.75 -14.06
N PRO A 41 11.68 -24.91 -14.55
CA PRO A 41 12.28 -24.98 -15.87
C PRO A 41 11.20 -24.73 -16.92
N PHE A 42 11.20 -23.52 -17.48
CA PHE A 42 10.34 -23.16 -18.60
C PHE A 42 11.10 -23.45 -19.89
N GLU A 43 10.73 -24.49 -20.63
CA GLU A 43 11.23 -24.66 -22.00
C GLU A 43 10.45 -23.73 -22.93
N ILE A 44 10.92 -22.50 -23.07
CA ILE A 44 10.37 -21.54 -24.04
C ILE A 44 11.54 -21.02 -24.89
N ALA A 45 11.49 -21.31 -26.20
CA ALA A 45 12.40 -20.74 -27.20
C ALA A 45 13.92 -20.88 -26.89
N GLY A 46 14.36 -22.02 -26.33
CA GLY A 46 15.78 -22.32 -26.12
C GLY A 46 16.42 -21.69 -24.88
N LEU A 47 15.63 -21.05 -24.02
CA LEU A 47 16.05 -20.59 -22.69
C LEU A 47 15.56 -21.59 -21.64
N TYR A 48 16.44 -22.06 -20.75
CA TYR A 48 16.12 -23.04 -19.70
C TYR A 48 15.51 -22.42 -18.43
N THR A 49 15.49 -21.08 -18.34
CA THR A 49 15.00 -20.31 -17.19
C THR A 49 14.32 -19.03 -17.65
N LEU A 50 13.31 -18.56 -16.91
CA LEU A 50 12.73 -17.23 -17.10
C LEU A 50 13.74 -16.18 -16.60
N PRO A 51 14.27 -15.25 -17.43
CA PRO A 51 15.22 -14.25 -16.97
C PRO A 51 14.50 -13.16 -16.14
N ILE A 52 14.29 -13.43 -14.86
CA ILE A 52 13.71 -12.47 -13.91
C ILE A 52 14.82 -11.51 -13.47
N HIS A 53 14.73 -10.25 -13.91
CA HIS A 53 15.64 -9.19 -13.47
C HIS A 53 15.11 -8.51 -12.22
N TYR A 54 15.69 -8.82 -11.07
CA TYR A 54 15.37 -8.15 -9.81
C TYR A 54 16.05 -6.79 -9.73
N ARG A 55 15.40 -5.73 -10.23
CA ARG A 55 15.91 -4.36 -10.10
C ARG A 55 15.39 -3.75 -8.80
N TYR A 56 16.30 -3.21 -7.98
CA TYR A 56 15.93 -2.48 -6.75
C TYR A 56 14.91 -1.36 -6.98
N GLN A 57 14.92 -0.75 -8.17
CA GLN A 57 13.98 0.28 -8.58
C GLN A 57 12.52 -0.19 -8.58
N ASP A 58 12.26 -1.45 -8.97
CA ASP A 58 10.90 -2.00 -9.06
C ASP A 58 10.30 -2.18 -7.66
N PHE A 59 11.12 -2.59 -6.69
CA PHE A 59 10.71 -2.73 -5.28
C PHE A 59 10.43 -1.37 -4.64
N ILE A 60 11.28 -0.37 -4.89
CA ILE A 60 11.06 1.00 -4.38
C ILE A 60 9.77 1.56 -4.96
N LEU A 61 9.55 1.37 -6.27
CA LEU A 61 8.33 1.83 -6.94
C LEU A 61 7.10 1.12 -6.38
N ALA A 62 7.14 -0.19 -6.16
CA ALA A 62 6.04 -0.95 -5.56
C ALA A 62 5.68 -0.43 -4.16
N ILE A 63 6.67 -0.17 -3.31
CA ILE A 63 6.43 0.38 -1.97
C ILE A 63 5.81 1.76 -2.04
N ALA A 64 6.40 2.66 -2.83
CA ALA A 64 5.93 4.03 -3.01
C ALA A 64 4.50 4.06 -3.57
N PHE A 65 4.19 3.19 -4.54
CA PHE A 65 2.88 3.10 -5.16
C PHE A 65 1.84 2.55 -4.18
N GLY A 66 2.17 1.51 -3.41
CA GLY A 66 1.26 0.96 -2.39
C GLY A 66 0.91 1.98 -1.30
N ILE A 67 1.91 2.67 -0.74
CA ILE A 67 1.69 3.73 0.25
C ILE A 67 0.85 4.87 -0.34
N SER A 68 1.20 5.35 -1.53
CA SER A 68 0.46 6.42 -2.20
C SER A 68 -1.00 6.03 -2.45
N THR A 69 -1.25 4.80 -2.89
CA THR A 69 -2.60 4.28 -3.13
C THR A 69 -3.42 4.25 -1.84
N THR A 70 -2.85 3.75 -0.73
CA THR A 70 -3.55 3.69 0.56
C THR A 70 -3.81 5.09 1.13
N LEU A 71 -2.87 6.03 0.99
CA LEU A 71 -3.05 7.41 1.41
C LEU A 71 -4.17 8.11 0.62
N ILE A 72 -4.21 7.95 -0.70
CA ILE A 72 -5.28 8.51 -1.55
C ILE A 72 -6.63 7.91 -1.16
N ALA A 73 -6.68 6.59 -0.94
CA ALA A 73 -7.89 5.91 -0.50
C ALA A 73 -8.35 6.38 0.89
N GLY A 74 -7.43 6.62 1.83
CA GLY A 74 -7.72 7.10 3.18
C GLY A 74 -8.06 8.60 3.26
N PHE A 75 -7.60 9.40 2.30
CA PHE A 75 -7.82 10.86 2.30
C PHE A 75 -9.29 11.24 2.08
N LEU A 76 -9.98 10.58 1.14
CA LEU A 76 -11.39 10.82 0.84
C LEU A 76 -12.31 10.65 2.07
N PRO A 77 -12.28 9.53 2.81
CA PRO A 77 -13.07 9.36 4.03
C PRO A 77 -12.61 10.30 5.15
N ALA A 78 -11.29 10.52 5.31
CA ALA A 78 -10.75 11.43 6.33
C ALA A 78 -11.28 12.86 6.17
N ARG A 79 -11.35 13.36 4.93
CA ARG A 79 -11.90 14.69 4.62
C ARG A 79 -13.42 14.77 4.79
N LYS A 80 -14.12 13.65 4.62
CA LYS A 80 -15.56 13.57 4.89
C LYS A 80 -15.83 13.58 6.39
N ALA A 81 -15.07 12.80 7.16
CA ALA A 81 -15.19 12.70 8.62
C ALA A 81 -14.88 14.03 9.33
N SER A 82 -13.87 14.78 8.88
CA SER A 82 -13.48 16.05 9.47
C SER A 82 -14.52 17.17 9.34
N LYS A 83 -15.48 17.02 8.44
CA LYS A 83 -16.58 17.98 8.21
C LYS A 83 -17.83 17.64 9.00
N ILE A 84 -17.89 16.47 9.64
CA ILE A 84 -19.02 16.08 10.47
C ILE A 84 -18.85 16.78 11.82
N ASP A 85 -19.85 17.58 12.17
CA ASP A 85 -19.83 18.35 13.40
C ASP A 85 -19.84 17.38 14.61
N PRO A 86 -18.83 17.39 15.49
CA PRO A 86 -18.71 16.42 16.58
C PRO A 86 -19.93 16.42 17.51
N VAL A 87 -20.67 17.53 17.59
CA VAL A 87 -21.91 17.62 18.38
C VAL A 87 -23.05 16.79 17.78
N VAL A 88 -23.10 16.62 16.45
CA VAL A 88 -24.13 15.80 15.78
C VAL A 88 -23.89 14.32 16.06
N ILE A 89 -22.64 13.87 16.05
CA ILE A 89 -22.28 12.46 16.32
C ILE A 89 -22.68 12.02 17.74
N ILE A 90 -22.60 12.92 18.72
CA ILE A 90 -22.92 12.61 20.12
C ILE A 90 -24.44 12.63 20.38
N ARG A 91 -25.23 13.28 19.50
CA ARG A 91 -26.69 13.44 19.66
C ARG A 91 -27.54 12.44 18.88
N GLY A 92 -26.93 11.62 18.02
CA GLY A 92 -27.62 10.64 17.17
C GLY A 92 -27.76 11.13 15.74
#